data_AF-A0AAD6HDB7-F1
#
_entry.id   AF-A0AAD6HDB7-F1
#
_cell.length_a   1.000
_cell.length_b   1.000
_cell.length_c   1.000
_cell.angle_alpha   90.00
_cell.angle_beta   90.00
_cell.angle_gamma   90.00
#
_symmetry.space_group_name_H-M   'P 1'
#
loop_
_entity.id
_entity.type
_entity.pdbx_description
1 polymer ?
#
loop_
_entity_poly.entity_id
_entity_poly.type
_entity_poly.pdbx_seq_one_letter_code
_entity_poly.pdbx_strand_id
1 'polypeptide(L)'
;MSCAHTLRFIGTVIHEILGHGTGKLLTETAGSFNFDHENKPISPVTGQPVQTWYKPGESWNSVFGNLAPTVEECRAFLVPNYLADNMEILALFGYDESSTPTADDPIIYYAYLRIGIEGLQALGSFKVEDQTWGGDHAQTEMVPYE
;
A
#
# COMPACT_ATOMS: atom_id res chain seq x y z
N MET A 1 -19.67 -11.24 -14.73
CA MET A 1 -18.40 -11.45 -14.00
C MET A 1 -18.74 -11.67 -12.54
N SER A 2 -18.07 -12.58 -11.83
CA SER A 2 -18.32 -12.78 -10.39
C SER A 2 -17.89 -11.54 -9.59
N CYS A 3 -18.55 -11.27 -8.47
CA CYS A 3 -18.23 -10.17 -7.55
C CYS A 3 -16.72 -10.13 -7.19
N ALA A 4 -16.11 -11.31 -7.00
CA ALA A 4 -14.68 -11.43 -6.70
C ALA A 4 -13.75 -10.88 -7.80
N HIS A 5 -14.08 -11.05 -9.08
CA HIS A 5 -13.26 -10.51 -10.17
C HIS A 5 -13.28 -8.99 -10.23
N THR A 6 -14.45 -8.39 -10.00
CA THR A 6 -14.59 -6.93 -9.90
C THR A 6 -13.75 -6.38 -8.76
N LEU A 7 -13.84 -6.98 -7.58
CA LEU A 7 -13.13 -6.48 -6.40
C LEU A 7 -11.62 -6.60 -6.55
N ARG A 8 -11.15 -7.67 -7.19
CA ARG A 8 -9.74 -7.79 -7.55
C ARG A 8 -9.32 -6.69 -8.52
N PHE A 9 -10.14 -6.39 -9.53
CA PHE A 9 -9.86 -5.31 -10.47
C PHE A 9 -9.77 -3.94 -9.79
N ILE A 10 -10.78 -3.57 -8.98
CA ILE A 10 -10.78 -2.30 -8.23
C ILE A 10 -9.57 -2.24 -7.30
N GLY A 11 -9.31 -3.31 -6.55
CA GLY A 11 -8.16 -3.42 -5.66
C GLY A 11 -6.83 -3.21 -6.38
N THR A 12 -6.63 -3.85 -7.53
CA THR A 12 -5.43 -3.65 -8.37
C THR A 12 -5.32 -2.21 -8.85
N VAL A 13 -6.40 -1.61 -9.37
CA VAL A 13 -6.33 -0.22 -9.85
C VAL A 13 -5.94 0.74 -8.72
N ILE A 14 -6.51 0.56 -7.53
CA ILE A 14 -6.18 1.40 -6.37
C ILE A 14 -4.73 1.14 -5.91
N HIS A 15 -4.27 -0.11 -5.89
CA HIS A 15 -2.89 -0.48 -5.52
C HIS A 15 -1.87 0.21 -6.44
N GLU A 16 -2.09 0.17 -7.75
CA GLU A 16 -1.17 0.78 -8.72
C GLU A 16 -1.22 2.31 -8.68
N ILE A 17 -2.43 2.90 -8.73
CA ILE A 17 -2.57 4.35 -8.91
C ILE A 17 -2.45 5.09 -7.58
N LEU A 18 -3.12 4.63 -6.54
CA LEU A 18 -3.16 5.31 -5.25
C LEU A 18 -2.20 4.69 -4.23
N GLY A 19 -1.86 3.41 -4.35
CA GLY A 19 -0.77 2.81 -3.61
C GLY A 19 0.55 3.39 -4.10
N HIS A 20 1.09 2.87 -5.20
CA HIS A 20 2.39 3.31 -5.73
C HIS A 20 2.42 4.78 -6.15
N GLY A 21 1.34 5.31 -6.72
CA GLY A 21 1.30 6.70 -7.20
C GLY A 21 1.17 7.77 -6.11
N THR A 22 1.10 7.41 -4.82
CA THR A 22 1.04 8.37 -3.71
C THR A 22 2.20 8.22 -2.73
N GLY A 23 2.46 9.29 -1.97
CA GLY A 23 3.57 9.38 -1.03
C GLY A 23 4.65 10.33 -1.54
N LYS A 24 5.00 11.33 -0.73
CA LYS A 24 6.07 12.27 -1.05
C LYS A 24 7.35 11.84 -0.33
N LEU A 25 8.41 11.63 -1.09
CA LEU A 25 9.76 11.48 -0.53
C LEU A 25 10.32 12.87 -0.23
N LEU A 26 10.67 13.12 1.04
CA LEU A 26 11.34 14.36 1.43
C LEU A 26 12.81 14.27 1.00
N THR A 27 13.28 15.26 0.24
CA THR A 27 14.59 15.18 -0.41
C THR A 27 15.33 16.50 -0.35
N GLU A 28 16.64 16.41 -0.15
CA GLU A 28 17.61 17.50 -0.30
C GLU A 28 18.40 17.32 -1.60
N THR A 29 18.55 18.40 -2.36
CA THR A 29 19.30 18.45 -3.62
C THR A 29 20.20 19.68 -3.61
N ALA A 30 21.51 19.47 -3.47
CA ALA A 30 22.52 20.54 -3.48
C ALA A 30 22.20 21.72 -2.54
N GLY A 31 21.71 21.43 -1.33
CA GLY A 31 21.33 22.43 -0.33
C GLY A 31 19.92 23.03 -0.50
N SER A 32 19.15 22.60 -1.50
CA SER A 32 17.73 22.92 -1.65
C SER A 32 16.85 21.76 -1.18
N PHE A 33 15.71 22.05 -0.55
CA PHE A 33 14.78 21.04 -0.04
C PHE A 33 13.47 21.07 -0.83
N ASN A 34 12.87 19.90 -1.08
CA ASN A 34 11.53 19.82 -1.69
C ASN A 34 10.38 20.02 -0.68
N PHE A 35 10.69 20.49 0.52
CA PHE A 35 9.79 20.76 1.64
C PHE A 35 10.27 22.01 2.40
N ASP A 36 9.43 22.57 3.26
CA ASP A 36 9.82 23.70 4.11
C ASP A 36 10.82 23.20 5.18
N HIS A 37 12.10 23.52 5.02
CA HIS A 37 13.15 23.09 5.94
C HIS A 37 13.21 23.92 7.23
N GLU A 38 12.76 25.17 7.16
CA GLU A 38 12.73 26.10 8.28
C GLU A 38 11.55 25.75 9.20
N ASN A 39 10.38 25.49 8.62
CA ASN A 39 9.19 24.98 9.31
C ASN A 39 8.90 23.54 8.86
N LYS A 40 9.73 22.60 9.35
CA LYS A 40 9.66 21.20 8.95
C LYS A 40 8.26 20.61 9.14
N PRO A 41 7.74 19.83 8.15
CA PRO A 41 6.47 19.13 8.28
C PRO A 41 6.40 18.30 9.57
N ILE A 42 5.22 18.26 10.18
CA ILE A 42 4.98 17.43 11.36
C ILE A 42 4.69 16.01 10.91
N SER A 43 5.43 15.04 11.47
CA SER A 43 5.18 13.63 11.23
C SER A 43 3.86 13.21 11.87
N PRO A 44 2.94 12.56 11.13
CA PRO A 44 1.69 12.05 11.70
C PRO A 44 1.91 10.87 12.65
N VAL A 45 3.10 10.24 12.61
CA VAL A 45 3.44 9.08 13.47
C VAL A 45 3.99 9.54 14.82
N THR A 46 4.86 10.55 14.83
CA THR A 46 5.54 11.01 16.06
C THR A 46 4.94 12.29 16.64
N GLY A 47 4.13 13.03 15.87
CA GLY A 47 3.63 14.35 16.24
C GLY A 47 4.72 15.42 16.33
N GLN A 48 5.95 15.12 15.87
CA GLN A 48 7.10 16.02 15.93
C GLN A 48 7.55 16.42 14.51
N PRO A 49 8.27 17.55 14.36
CA PRO A 49 8.87 17.91 13.08
C PRO A 49 9.81 16.80 12.58
N VAL A 50 9.75 16.52 11.28
CA VAL A 50 10.61 15.50 10.64
C VAL A 50 12.09 15.83 10.84
N GLN A 51 12.91 14.81 11.11
CA GLN A 51 14.36 14.96 11.35
C GLN A 51 15.21 14.25 10.28
N THR A 52 14.57 13.52 9.37
CA THR A 52 15.23 12.72 8.33
C THR A 52 14.60 12.97 6.97
N TRP A 53 15.43 12.89 5.92
CA TRP A 53 15.07 13.03 4.50
C TRP A 53 16.18 12.38 3.66
N TYR A 54 15.92 12.16 2.37
CA TYR A 54 16.93 11.67 1.43
C TYR A 54 17.95 12.76 1.13
N LYS A 55 19.24 12.46 1.35
CA LYS A 55 20.37 13.33 1.03
C LYS A 55 20.75 13.25 -0.45
N PRO A 56 21.59 14.17 -0.95
CA PRO A 56 22.09 14.09 -2.32
C PRO A 56 22.72 12.73 -2.63
N GLY A 57 22.20 12.05 -3.66
CA GLY A 57 22.65 10.72 -4.09
C GLY A 57 21.93 9.54 -3.43
N GLU A 58 21.12 9.77 -2.39
CA GLU A 58 20.28 8.73 -1.79
C GLU A 58 18.98 8.54 -2.59
N SER A 59 18.51 7.30 -2.62
CA SER A 59 17.25 6.88 -3.23
C SER A 59 16.54 5.90 -2.31
N TRP A 60 15.25 5.61 -2.58
CA TRP A 60 14.49 4.57 -1.87
C TRP A 60 15.28 3.26 -1.77
N ASN A 61 15.76 2.76 -2.91
CA ASN A 61 16.51 1.51 -2.99
C ASN A 61 17.86 1.56 -2.26
N SER A 62 18.57 2.68 -2.28
CA SER A 62 19.87 2.76 -1.58
C SER A 62 19.73 2.80 -0.06
N VAL A 63 18.61 3.33 0.45
CA VAL A 63 18.35 3.43 1.89
C VAL A 63 17.72 2.16 2.46
N PHE A 64 16.68 1.63 1.79
CA PHE A 64 15.95 0.45 2.25
C PHE A 64 16.62 -0.87 1.82
N GLY A 65 17.52 -0.84 0.84
CA GLY A 65 18.25 -2.02 0.37
C GLY A 65 17.30 -3.14 -0.05
N ASN A 66 17.55 -4.35 0.46
CA ASN A 66 16.75 -5.53 0.13
C ASN A 66 15.30 -5.47 0.64
N LEU A 67 14.99 -4.58 1.59
CA LEU A 67 13.61 -4.39 2.08
C LEU A 67 12.79 -3.45 1.20
N ALA A 68 13.45 -2.73 0.28
CA ALA A 68 12.81 -1.70 -0.54
C ALA A 68 11.57 -2.20 -1.30
N PRO A 69 11.57 -3.38 -1.95
CA PRO A 69 10.39 -3.86 -2.66
C PRO A 69 9.28 -4.24 -1.68
N THR A 70 9.56 -5.06 -0.66
CA THR A 70 8.56 -5.53 0.31
C THR A 70 7.88 -4.38 1.06
N VAL A 71 8.63 -3.36 1.46
CA VAL A 71 8.03 -2.20 2.15
C VAL A 71 7.10 -1.42 1.23
N GLU A 72 7.49 -1.23 -0.03
CA GLU A 72 6.69 -0.48 -1.00
C GLU A 72 5.43 -1.26 -1.42
N GLU A 73 5.57 -2.55 -1.70
CA GLU A 73 4.44 -3.43 -1.99
C GLU A 73 3.47 -3.51 -0.82
N CYS A 74 3.96 -3.63 0.41
CA CYS A 74 3.11 -3.66 1.60
C CYS A 74 2.33 -2.37 1.79
N ARG A 75 2.99 -1.23 1.64
CA ARG A 75 2.32 0.06 1.65
C ARG A 75 1.23 0.14 0.57
N ALA A 76 1.55 -0.22 -0.68
CA ALA A 76 0.61 -0.17 -1.79
C ALA A 76 -0.55 -1.15 -1.64
N PHE A 77 -0.29 -2.34 -1.08
CA PHE A 77 -1.30 -3.37 -0.78
C PHE A 77 -2.31 -2.92 0.27
N LEU A 78 -1.89 -2.15 1.27
CA LEU A 78 -2.77 -1.67 2.34
C LEU A 78 -3.70 -0.53 1.89
N VAL A 79 -3.34 0.25 0.87
CA VAL A 79 -4.13 1.41 0.41
C VAL A 79 -5.54 1.02 -0.09
N PRO A 80 -5.73 0.01 -0.95
CA PRO A 80 -7.06 -0.47 -1.33
C PRO A 80 -7.94 -0.87 -0.15
N ASN A 81 -7.33 -1.45 0.89
CA ASN A 81 -8.06 -1.88 2.09
C ASN A 81 -8.48 -0.67 2.93
N TYR A 82 -7.62 0.34 3.04
CA TYR A 82 -7.95 1.61 3.72
C TYR A 82 -9.06 2.39 3.00
N LEU A 83 -9.16 2.27 1.68
CA LEU A 83 -10.14 2.97 0.85
C LEU A 83 -11.38 2.12 0.51
N ALA A 84 -11.51 0.94 1.10
CA ALA A 84 -12.54 -0.03 0.72
C ALA A 84 -13.98 0.44 1.01
N ASP A 85 -14.16 1.35 1.96
CA ASP A 85 -15.43 1.97 2.35
C ASP A 85 -15.60 3.41 1.80
N ASN A 86 -14.69 3.86 0.94
CA ASN A 86 -14.77 5.19 0.34
C ASN A 86 -15.80 5.22 -0.80
N MET A 87 -17.00 5.69 -0.51
CA MET A 87 -18.12 5.76 -1.46
C MET A 87 -17.82 6.60 -2.71
N GLU A 88 -17.06 7.69 -2.58
CA GLU A 88 -16.69 8.52 -3.73
C GLU A 88 -15.79 7.75 -4.71
N ILE A 89 -14.82 7.00 -4.18
CA ILE A 89 -13.95 6.14 -4.99
C ILE A 89 -14.74 5.00 -5.62
N LEU A 90 -15.60 4.32 -4.86
CA LEU A 90 -16.43 3.24 -5.39
C LEU A 90 -17.36 3.73 -6.51
N ALA A 91 -17.92 4.93 -6.40
CA ALA A 91 -18.74 5.55 -7.44
C ALA A 91 -17.96 5.81 -8.73
N LEU A 92 -16.66 6.13 -8.67
CA LEU A 92 -15.79 6.23 -9.87
C LEU A 92 -15.69 4.91 -10.63
N PHE A 93 -15.83 3.78 -9.94
CA PHE A 93 -15.86 2.44 -10.53
C PHE A 93 -17.28 1.96 -10.89
N GLY A 94 -18.30 2.79 -10.72
CA GLY A 94 -19.70 2.46 -11.01
C GLY A 94 -20.43 1.71 -9.90
N TYR A 95 -19.94 1.79 -8.66
CA TYR A 95 -20.55 1.21 -7.47
C TYR A 95 -21.10 2.31 -6.56
N ASP A 96 -22.42 2.46 -6.51
CA ASP A 96 -23.13 3.45 -5.71
C ASP A 96 -24.33 2.83 -5.00
N GLU A 97 -25.14 3.64 -4.31
CA GLU A 97 -26.33 3.16 -3.58
C GLU A 97 -27.38 2.51 -4.50
N SER A 98 -27.30 2.74 -5.82
CA SER A 98 -28.20 2.20 -6.83
C SER A 98 -27.61 1.02 -7.62
N SER A 99 -26.35 0.66 -7.39
CA SER A 99 -25.68 -0.43 -8.11
C SER A 99 -26.03 -1.81 -7.55
N THR A 100 -25.66 -2.89 -8.27
CA THR A 100 -25.76 -4.26 -7.76
C THR A 100 -24.44 -5.01 -8.04
N PRO A 101 -23.68 -5.42 -7.00
CA PRO A 101 -23.90 -5.13 -5.58
C PRO A 101 -23.84 -3.62 -5.26
N THR A 102 -24.48 -3.18 -4.19
CA THR A 102 -24.31 -1.81 -3.68
C THR A 102 -22.95 -1.69 -2.98
N ALA A 103 -22.51 -0.47 -2.74
CA ALA A 103 -21.26 -0.20 -2.02
C ALA A 103 -21.26 -0.73 -0.57
N ASP A 104 -22.43 -0.84 0.06
CA ASP A 104 -22.65 -1.42 1.40
C ASP A 104 -22.80 -2.95 1.42
N ASP A 105 -22.98 -3.58 0.26
CA ASP A 105 -23.03 -5.04 0.09
C ASP A 105 -21.57 -5.58 -0.05
N PRO A 106 -21.25 -6.85 -0.38
CA PRO A 106 -20.04 -7.59 0.04
C PRO A 106 -18.63 -6.98 -0.15
N ILE A 107 -18.47 -5.84 -0.80
CA ILE A 107 -17.20 -5.19 -1.13
C ILE A 107 -16.22 -5.14 0.05
N ILE A 108 -16.64 -4.57 1.19
CA ILE A 108 -15.77 -4.46 2.38
C ILE A 108 -15.46 -5.85 2.93
N TYR A 109 -16.47 -6.71 3.07
CA TYR A 109 -16.29 -8.09 3.55
C TYR A 109 -15.29 -8.87 2.68
N TYR A 110 -15.41 -8.77 1.36
CA TYR A 110 -14.53 -9.45 0.42
C TYR A 110 -13.15 -8.80 0.35
N ALA A 111 -13.02 -7.49 0.59
CA ALA A 111 -11.72 -6.84 0.72
C ALA A 111 -10.93 -7.46 1.88
N TYR A 112 -11.54 -7.57 3.06
CA TYR A 112 -10.90 -8.22 4.22
C TYR A 112 -10.69 -9.73 4.02
N LEU A 113 -11.68 -10.45 3.46
CA LEU A 113 -11.54 -11.88 3.16
C LEU A 113 -10.39 -12.14 2.19
N ARG A 114 -10.18 -11.25 1.22
CA ARG A 114 -9.07 -11.33 0.26
C ARG A 114 -7.72 -11.27 0.96
N ILE A 115 -7.51 -10.34 1.91
CA ILE A 115 -6.27 -10.27 2.69
C ILE A 115 -6.01 -11.64 3.36
N GLY A 116 -7.05 -12.26 3.92
CA GLY A 116 -6.95 -13.58 4.57
C GLY A 116 -6.52 -14.69 3.62
N ILE A 117 -7.13 -14.72 2.44
CA ILE A 117 -6.83 -15.72 1.41
C ILE A 117 -5.41 -15.54 0.86
N GLU A 118 -5.02 -14.30 0.56
CA GLU A 118 -3.70 -13.99 -0.01
C GLU A 118 -2.59 -14.28 1.00
N GLY A 119 -2.75 -13.92 2.28
CA GLY A 119 -1.80 -14.31 3.33
C GLY A 119 -1.64 -15.83 3.46
N LEU A 120 -2.74 -16.60 3.47
CA LEU A 120 -2.65 -18.06 3.50
C LEU A 120 -1.97 -18.65 2.26
N GLN A 121 -2.16 -18.05 1.08
CA GLN A 121 -1.50 -18.47 -0.16
C GLN A 121 0.00 -18.14 -0.14
N ALA A 122 0.37 -16.98 0.40
CA ALA A 122 1.74 -16.54 0.54
C ALA A 122 2.60 -17.50 1.36
N LEU A 123 2.05 -18.14 2.40
CA LEU A 123 2.73 -19.20 3.18
C LEU A 123 3.26 -20.34 2.29
N GLY A 124 2.59 -20.64 1.18
CA GLY A 124 3.04 -21.65 0.22
C GLY A 124 4.34 -21.29 -0.51
N SER A 125 4.76 -20.01 -0.46
CA SER A 125 6.00 -19.53 -1.05
C SER A 125 7.16 -19.42 -0.05
N PHE A 126 6.88 -19.53 1.25
CA PHE A 126 7.90 -19.40 2.28
C PHE A 126 8.78 -20.65 2.34
N LYS A 127 10.09 -20.45 2.21
CA LYS A 127 11.09 -21.50 2.32
C LYS A 127 11.60 -21.56 3.76
N VAL A 128 11.14 -22.57 4.49
CA VAL A 128 11.44 -22.72 5.91
C VAL A 128 12.93 -22.92 6.16
N GLU A 129 13.62 -23.66 5.29
CA GLU A 129 15.04 -23.98 5.43
C GLU A 129 15.92 -22.73 5.36
N ASP A 130 15.53 -21.80 4.49
CA ASP A 130 16.31 -20.58 4.20
C ASP A 130 15.77 -19.35 4.95
N GLN A 131 14.60 -19.46 5.59
CA GLN A 131 13.85 -18.34 6.18
C GLN A 131 13.63 -17.19 5.16
N THR A 132 13.30 -17.55 3.91
CA THR A 132 13.10 -16.59 2.82
C THR A 132 11.75 -16.78 2.12
N TRP A 133 11.23 -15.70 1.54
CA TRP A 133 10.00 -15.71 0.74
C TRP A 133 10.31 -15.93 -0.73
N GLY A 134 9.38 -16.58 -1.46
CA GLY A 134 9.51 -16.87 -2.89
C GLY A 134 9.33 -15.65 -3.81
N GLY A 135 8.96 -14.49 -3.26
CA GLY A 135 8.86 -13.20 -3.94
C GLY A 135 8.36 -12.10 -3.02
N ASP A 136 8.57 -10.83 -3.41
CA ASP A 136 8.30 -9.65 -2.57
C ASP A 136 6.81 -9.46 -2.23
N HIS A 137 5.92 -9.87 -3.15
CA HIS A 137 4.48 -9.85 -2.93
C HIS A 137 4.03 -10.86 -1.88
N ALA A 138 4.61 -12.07 -1.89
CA ALA A 138 4.25 -13.08 -0.91
C ALA A 138 4.78 -12.74 0.49
N GLN A 139 5.97 -12.13 0.58
CA GLN A 139 6.41 -11.56 1.85
C GLN A 139 5.44 -10.48 2.31
N THR A 140 5.07 -9.56 1.42
CA THR A 140 4.15 -8.46 1.67
C THR A 140 2.79 -8.91 2.20
N GLU A 141 2.17 -9.91 1.58
CA GLU A 141 0.83 -10.40 1.94
C GLU A 141 0.78 -11.00 3.35
N MET A 142 1.94 -11.34 3.94
CA MET A 142 2.08 -11.86 5.30
C MET A 142 2.42 -10.81 6.36
N VAL A 143 3.04 -9.69 5.98
CA VAL A 143 3.38 -8.59 6.91
C VAL A 143 2.19 -8.07 7.73
N PRO A 144 0.95 -7.96 7.20
CA PRO A 144 -0.21 -7.52 7.99
C PRO A 144 -0.60 -8.44 9.15
N TYR A 145 -0.04 -9.65 9.23
CA TYR A 145 -0.36 -10.67 10.24
C TYR A 145 0.75 -10.89 11.27
N GLU A 146 1.90 -10.24 11.12
CA GLU A 146 3.01 -10.25 12.09
C GLU A 146 2.86 -9.13 13.13
#